data_AF-A0A811RK76-F1
#
_entry.id   AF-A0A811RK76-F1
#
_cell.length_a   1.000
_cell.length_b   1.000
_cell.length_c   1.000
_cell.angle_alpha   90.00
_cell.angle_beta   90.00
_cell.angle_gamma   90.00
#
_symmetry.space_group_name_H-M   'P 1'
#
loop_
_entity.id
_entity.type
_entity.pdbx_description
1 polymer ?
#
loop_
_entity_poly.entity_id
_entity_poly.type
_entity_poly.pdbx_seq_one_letter_code
_entity_poly.pdbx_strand_id
1 'polypeptide(L)'
;MGFVGDTVESIRSIQVRHVLSQIISLGMIVTSALIIWKGLIVVTGSESPVVVVLSGSMEPGFKRGDILFLHMSKGPIRTGEIVVFNIDGREIPIVHRVIKVHERQDTAEVDILTKGDNNFGDDRLLYAHGQLWLHQHHIMGRAVGFLPYVGWVTIVMTEKPFIKVTDPVGDFSGVDIVPYIQIGDPLGLNMPSGVRTACVFQLSVVKAGAHFLRP
;
A
#
# COMPACT_ATOMS: atom_id res chain seq x y z
N MET A 1 -9.05 -15.40 -58.48
CA MET A 1 -8.33 -15.87 -57.27
C MET A 1 -8.22 -14.74 -56.22
N GLY A 2 -9.31 -14.01 -55.92
CA GLY A 2 -9.28 -12.80 -55.06
C GLY A 2 -10.29 -12.78 -53.89
N PHE A 3 -11.44 -13.42 -54.04
CA PHE A 3 -12.55 -13.31 -53.07
C PHE A 3 -12.24 -13.85 -51.66
N VAL A 4 -11.42 -14.90 -51.56
CA VAL A 4 -11.05 -15.51 -50.27
C VAL A 4 -10.02 -14.66 -49.52
N GLY A 5 -9.11 -13.98 -50.25
CA GLY A 5 -8.11 -13.09 -49.65
C GLY A 5 -8.76 -11.87 -49.01
N ASP A 6 -9.65 -11.21 -49.75
CA ASP A 6 -10.35 -9.99 -49.30
C ASP A 6 -11.27 -10.27 -48.09
N THR A 7 -11.90 -11.44 -48.06
CA THR A 7 -12.76 -11.86 -46.94
C THR A 7 -11.95 -12.15 -45.68
N VAL A 8 -10.78 -12.79 -45.82
CA VAL A 8 -9.88 -13.09 -44.69
C VAL A 8 -9.24 -11.81 -44.14
N GLU A 9 -8.84 -10.86 -44.99
CA GLU A 9 -8.34 -9.55 -44.57
C GLU A 9 -9.43 -8.71 -43.88
N SER A 10 -10.66 -8.75 -44.38
CA SER A 10 -11.79 -8.07 -43.76
C SER A 10 -12.11 -8.63 -42.37
N ILE A 11 -12.19 -9.96 -42.22
CA ILE A 11 -12.42 -10.62 -40.92
C ILE A 11 -11.27 -10.31 -39.94
N ARG A 12 -10.02 -10.37 -40.42
CA ARG A 12 -8.83 -10.05 -39.61
C ARG A 12 -8.85 -8.59 -39.14
N SER A 13 -9.24 -7.64 -40.01
CA SER A 13 -9.29 -6.22 -39.66
C SER A 13 -10.38 -5.88 -38.63
N ILE A 14 -11.53 -6.56 -38.69
CA ILE A 14 -12.63 -6.39 -37.73
C ILE A 14 -12.21 -6.94 -36.35
N GLN A 15 -11.63 -8.14 -36.32
CA GLN A 15 -11.08 -8.71 -35.09
C GLN A 15 -9.97 -7.83 -34.48
N VAL A 16 -9.08 -7.27 -35.30
CA VAL A 16 -8.02 -6.35 -34.83
C VAL A 16 -8.62 -5.08 -34.22
N ARG A 17 -9.65 -4.49 -34.83
CA ARG A 17 -10.32 -3.29 -34.27
C ARG A 17 -11.03 -3.59 -32.94
N HIS A 18 -11.67 -4.75 -32.80
CA HIS A 18 -12.29 -5.16 -31.55
C HIS A 18 -11.26 -5.43 -30.45
N VAL A 19 -10.19 -6.16 -30.76
CA VAL A 19 -9.09 -6.42 -29.82
C VAL A 19 -8.42 -5.12 -29.41
N LEU A 20 -8.15 -4.21 -30.34
CA LEU A 20 -7.58 -2.90 -30.05
C LEU A 20 -8.50 -2.07 -29.15
N SER A 21 -9.81 -2.06 -29.40
CA SER A 21 -10.79 -1.35 -28.58
C SER A 21 -10.88 -1.93 -27.16
N GLN A 22 -10.75 -3.25 -27.01
CA GLN A 22 -10.69 -3.93 -25.72
C GLN A 22 -9.41 -3.57 -24.95
N ILE A 23 -8.26 -3.54 -25.64
CA ILE A 23 -6.98 -3.15 -25.04
C ILE A 23 -7.03 -1.67 -24.59
N ILE A 24 -7.59 -0.79 -25.41
CA ILE A 24 -7.75 0.63 -25.06
C ILE A 24 -8.68 0.76 -23.85
N SER A 25 -9.82 0.07 -23.84
CA SER A 25 -10.76 0.12 -22.71
C SER A 25 -10.13 -0.39 -21.41
N LEU A 26 -9.40 -1.49 -21.47
CA LEU A 26 -8.62 -2.00 -20.33
C LEU A 26 -7.56 -0.98 -19.89
N GLY A 27 -6.83 -0.40 -20.83
CA GLY A 27 -5.83 0.63 -20.59
C GLY A 27 -6.41 1.87 -19.91
N MET A 28 -7.61 2.30 -20.31
CA MET A 28 -8.32 3.42 -19.69
C MET A 28 -8.72 3.11 -18.24
N ILE A 29 -9.19 1.90 -17.95
CA ILE A 29 -9.52 1.48 -16.58
C ILE A 29 -8.26 1.49 -15.71
N VAL A 30 -7.18 0.86 -16.18
CA VAL A 30 -5.92 0.79 -15.44
C VAL A 30 -5.34 2.19 -15.21
N THR A 31 -5.29 3.03 -16.23
CA THR A 31 -4.78 4.41 -16.10
C THR A 31 -5.66 5.26 -15.18
N SER A 32 -6.99 5.16 -15.25
CA SER A 32 -7.87 5.90 -14.35
C SER A 32 -7.62 5.55 -12.88
N ALA A 33 -7.40 4.27 -12.57
CA ALA A 33 -7.14 3.84 -11.22
C ALA A 33 -5.74 4.27 -10.74
N LEU A 34 -4.73 4.30 -11.64
CA LEU A 34 -3.41 4.87 -11.33
C LEU A 34 -3.47 6.38 -11.06
N ILE A 35 -4.30 7.12 -11.82
CA ILE A 35 -4.53 8.55 -11.62
C ILE A 35 -5.19 8.80 -10.26
N ILE A 36 -6.20 8.01 -9.89
CA ILE A 36 -6.85 8.12 -8.57
C ILE A 36 -5.82 7.90 -7.46
N TRP A 37 -4.99 6.84 -7.57
CA TRP A 37 -3.96 6.57 -6.58
C TRP A 37 -2.92 7.71 -6.47
N LYS A 38 -2.42 8.21 -7.61
CA LYS A 38 -1.48 9.34 -7.63
C LYS A 38 -2.13 10.62 -7.12
N GLY A 39 -3.41 10.83 -7.41
CA GLY A 39 -4.20 11.92 -6.84
C GLY A 39 -4.25 11.85 -5.32
N LEU A 40 -4.50 10.65 -4.76
CA LEU A 40 -4.48 10.44 -3.31
C LEU A 40 -3.11 10.77 -2.71
N ILE A 41 -2.01 10.29 -3.29
CA ILE A 41 -0.64 10.62 -2.81
C ILE A 41 -0.41 12.13 -2.79
N VAL A 42 -0.81 12.85 -3.86
CA VAL A 42 -0.59 14.29 -3.96
C VAL A 42 -1.46 15.06 -2.95
N VAL A 43 -2.71 14.64 -2.77
CA VAL A 43 -3.64 15.28 -1.82
C VAL A 43 -3.22 15.04 -0.38
N THR A 44 -2.79 13.82 -0.05
CA THR A 44 -2.37 13.49 1.32
C THR A 44 -0.95 13.94 1.63
N GLY A 45 -0.11 14.16 0.61
CA GLY A 45 1.31 14.45 0.77
C GLY A 45 2.11 13.29 1.36
N SER A 46 1.50 12.11 1.50
CA SER A 46 2.13 10.91 2.04
C SER A 46 2.42 9.94 0.89
N GLU A 47 3.60 9.31 0.94
CA GLU A 47 3.96 8.25 0.00
C GLU A 47 3.01 7.04 0.07
N SER A 48 2.33 6.90 1.22
CA SER A 48 1.44 5.80 1.54
C SER A 48 0.14 6.34 2.18
N PRO A 49 -0.85 6.77 1.37
CA PRO A 49 -2.07 7.39 1.89
C PRO A 49 -2.96 6.42 2.68
N VAL A 50 -2.76 5.11 2.55
CA VAL A 50 -3.59 4.07 3.18
C VAL A 50 -2.68 2.96 3.71
N VAL A 51 -2.86 2.58 4.99
CA VAL A 51 -2.14 1.46 5.63
C VAL A 51 -3.10 0.57 6.43
N VAL A 52 -2.77 -0.70 6.64
CA VAL A 52 -3.59 -1.63 7.44
C VAL A 52 -2.87 -1.95 8.75
N VAL A 53 -3.62 -1.97 9.85
CA VAL A 53 -3.10 -2.33 11.17
C VAL A 53 -2.98 -3.85 11.29
N LEU A 54 -1.75 -4.32 11.50
CA LEU A 54 -1.44 -5.75 11.57
C LEU A 54 -1.31 -6.29 13.00
N SER A 55 -1.13 -5.40 13.99
CA SER A 55 -0.91 -5.76 15.39
C SER A 55 -1.89 -5.07 16.34
N GLY A 56 -2.05 -5.61 17.54
CA GLY A 56 -2.85 -5.01 18.61
C GLY A 56 -2.06 -4.09 19.55
N SER A 57 -0.93 -3.51 19.11
CA SER A 57 -0.10 -2.65 19.99
C SER A 57 -0.74 -1.30 20.28
N MET A 58 -1.76 -0.92 19.51
CA MET A 58 -2.50 0.33 19.64
C MET A 58 -3.89 0.14 20.30
N GLU A 59 -4.18 -1.00 20.89
CA GLU A 59 -5.43 -1.21 21.61
C GLU A 59 -5.48 -0.35 22.89
N PRO A 60 -6.65 0.25 23.25
CA PRO A 60 -7.98 0.09 22.63
C PRO A 60 -8.27 1.03 21.44
N GLY A 61 -7.33 1.89 21.04
CA GLY A 61 -7.53 2.90 19.99
C GLY A 61 -7.71 2.31 18.60
N PHE A 62 -6.80 1.42 18.19
CA PHE A 62 -6.87 0.70 16.91
C PHE A 62 -6.76 -0.80 17.13
N LYS A 63 -7.57 -1.55 16.39
CA LYS A 63 -7.56 -3.01 16.40
C LYS A 63 -6.88 -3.54 15.16
N ARG A 64 -6.40 -4.78 15.25
CA ARG A 64 -5.93 -5.52 14.08
C ARG A 64 -7.04 -5.59 13.02
N GLY A 65 -6.69 -5.28 11.78
CA GLY A 65 -7.61 -5.23 10.64
C GLY A 65 -8.29 -3.89 10.42
N ASP A 66 -7.91 -2.84 11.15
CA ASP A 66 -8.36 -1.47 10.85
C ASP A 66 -7.52 -0.88 9.71
N ILE A 67 -8.17 -0.15 8.81
CA ILE A 67 -7.49 0.62 7.76
C ILE A 67 -7.28 2.05 8.25
N LEU A 68 -6.07 2.58 8.13
CA LEU A 68 -5.73 3.95 8.49
C LEU A 68 -5.49 4.78 7.24
N PHE A 69 -6.05 5.99 7.24
CA PHE A 69 -5.77 7.00 6.24
C PHE A 69 -4.68 7.93 6.75
N LEU A 70 -3.61 8.06 5.96
CA LEU A 70 -2.45 8.86 6.31
C LEU A 70 -2.46 10.18 5.56
N HIS A 71 -2.12 11.23 6.29
CA HIS A 71 -1.92 12.57 5.76
C HIS A 71 -0.63 13.15 6.32
N MET A 72 0.22 13.68 5.45
CA MET A 72 1.43 14.37 5.83
C MET A 72 1.16 15.87 5.87
N SER A 73 0.86 16.39 7.07
CA SER A 73 0.68 17.83 7.24
C SER A 73 2.02 18.57 7.26
N LYS A 74 2.06 19.79 6.70
CA LYS A 74 3.23 20.68 6.73
C LYS A 74 3.55 21.28 8.11
N GLY A 75 2.66 21.13 9.09
CA GLY A 75 2.87 21.65 10.45
C GLY A 75 3.83 20.78 11.28
N PRO A 76 4.31 21.25 12.45
CA PRO A 76 5.13 20.43 13.35
C PRO A 76 4.33 19.23 13.90
N ILE A 77 5.02 18.13 14.19
CA ILE A 77 4.43 16.94 14.82
C ILE A 77 4.30 17.21 16.30
N ARG A 78 3.14 16.87 16.88
CA ARG A 78 2.83 17.13 18.29
C ARG A 78 2.71 15.85 19.08
N THR A 79 2.99 15.95 20.38
CA THR A 79 2.71 14.88 21.33
C THR A 79 1.23 14.51 21.31
N GLY A 80 0.94 13.22 21.29
CA GLY A 80 -0.42 12.65 21.24
C GLY A 80 -0.89 12.25 19.84
N GLU A 81 -0.22 12.71 18.78
CA GLU A 81 -0.53 12.32 17.40
C GLU A 81 -0.19 10.84 17.15
N ILE A 82 -0.96 10.18 16.28
CA ILE A 82 -0.67 8.82 15.81
C ILE A 82 0.09 8.95 14.50
N VAL A 83 1.30 8.41 14.49
CA VAL A 83 2.19 8.48 13.33
C VAL A 83 2.51 7.09 12.84
N VAL A 84 2.68 6.99 11.52
CA VAL A 84 3.17 5.79 10.88
C VAL A 84 4.58 6.08 10.41
N PHE A 85 5.52 5.25 10.86
CA PHE A 85 6.92 5.41 10.55
C PHE A 85 7.51 4.10 10.03
N ASN A 86 8.54 4.25 9.21
CA ASN A 86 9.36 3.14 8.74
C ASN A 86 10.72 3.20 9.44
N ILE A 87 11.30 2.04 9.71
CA ILE A 87 12.64 1.93 10.31
C ILE A 87 13.56 1.34 9.26
N ASP A 88 14.75 1.92 9.11
CA ASP A 88 15.75 1.39 8.18
C ASP A 88 16.11 -0.06 8.55
N GLY A 89 15.98 -0.95 7.56
CA GLY A 89 16.17 -2.40 7.75
C GLY A 89 14.92 -3.18 8.15
N ARG A 90 13.76 -2.52 8.31
CA ARG A 90 12.46 -3.20 8.40
C ARG A 90 11.60 -2.85 7.19
N GLU A 91 10.92 -3.85 6.65
CA GLU A 91 9.99 -3.67 5.52
C GLU A 91 8.57 -3.33 5.98
N ILE A 92 8.25 -3.60 7.26
CA ILE A 92 6.91 -3.45 7.81
C ILE A 92 6.81 -2.12 8.57
N PRO A 93 5.93 -1.20 8.14
CA PRO A 93 5.71 0.06 8.83
C PRO A 93 5.04 -0.14 10.19
N ILE A 94 5.36 0.74 11.15
CA ILE A 94 4.83 0.66 12.51
C ILE A 94 3.95 1.88 12.79
N VAL A 95 2.80 1.64 13.42
CA VAL A 95 1.83 2.67 13.79
C VAL A 95 1.85 2.82 15.30
N HIS A 96 2.31 3.96 15.83
CA HIS A 96 2.31 4.23 17.27
C HIS A 96 2.00 5.69 17.60
N ARG A 97 1.73 5.98 18.88
CA ARG A 97 1.46 7.33 19.37
C ARG A 97 2.74 8.06 19.74
N VAL A 98 2.85 9.31 19.34
CA VAL A 98 3.94 10.19 19.77
C VAL A 98 3.78 10.54 21.24
N ILE A 99 4.77 10.19 22.06
CA ILE A 99 4.78 10.50 23.50
C ILE A 99 5.71 11.67 23.84
N LYS A 100 6.71 11.94 23.01
CA LYS A 100 7.62 13.06 23.23
C LYS A 100 8.16 13.59 21.91
N VAL A 101 8.23 14.92 21.81
CA VAL A 101 8.84 15.63 20.70
C VAL A 101 9.86 16.59 21.31
N HIS A 102 11.10 16.54 20.84
CA HIS A 102 12.11 17.55 21.13
C HIS A 102 12.44 18.28 19.84
N GLU A 103 12.24 19.58 19.84
CA GLU A 103 12.70 20.45 18.78
C GLU A 103 14.06 21.01 19.19
N ARG A 104 15.11 20.67 18.44
CA ARG A 104 16.46 21.19 18.70
C ARG A 104 16.53 22.60 18.10
N GLN A 105 16.66 23.61 18.96
CA GLN A 105 16.68 25.02 18.57
C GLN A 105 17.85 25.36 17.60
N ASP A 106 18.93 24.58 17.66
CA ASP A 106 20.15 24.87 16.90
C ASP A 106 20.17 24.31 15.48
N THR A 107 19.48 23.18 15.22
CA THR A 107 19.54 22.47 13.92
C THR A 107 18.20 22.36 13.21
N ALA A 108 17.11 22.85 13.82
CA ALA A 108 15.73 22.64 13.38
C ALA A 108 15.35 21.15 13.21
N GLU A 109 16.14 20.23 13.78
CA GLU A 109 15.85 18.82 13.80
C GLU A 109 14.81 18.51 14.89
N VAL A 110 13.90 17.61 14.55
CA VAL A 110 12.83 17.16 15.44
C VAL A 110 13.09 15.70 15.80
N ASP A 111 13.30 15.47 17.09
CA ASP A 111 13.49 14.15 17.68
C ASP A 111 12.18 13.67 18.29
N ILE A 112 11.67 12.56 17.77
CA ILE A 112 10.35 12.04 18.09
C ILE A 112 10.50 10.69 18.79
N LEU A 113 9.74 10.52 19.87
CA LEU A 113 9.63 9.26 20.59
C LEU A 113 8.20 8.77 20.53
N THR A 114 8.04 7.53 20.09
CA THR A 114 6.75 6.86 19.95
C THR A 114 6.58 5.76 20.98
N LYS A 115 5.32 5.41 21.22
CA LYS A 115 4.92 4.28 22.06
C LYS A 115 3.59 3.72 21.56
N GLY A 116 3.48 2.39 21.53
CA GLY A 116 2.19 1.71 21.36
C GLY A 116 1.28 1.89 22.58
N ASP A 117 0.00 2.21 22.36
CA ASP A 117 -0.97 2.47 23.43
C ASP A 117 -1.12 1.28 24.41
N ASN A 118 -0.97 0.06 23.92
CA ASN A 118 -1.05 -1.20 24.67
C ASN A 118 0.32 -1.71 25.17
N ASN A 119 1.41 -1.02 24.84
CA ASN A 119 2.75 -1.45 25.23
C ASN A 119 3.14 -0.87 26.61
N PHE A 120 3.90 -1.63 27.41
CA PHE A 120 4.40 -1.14 28.69
C PHE A 120 5.54 -0.12 28.52
N GLY A 121 6.50 -0.41 27.64
CA GLY A 121 7.66 0.43 27.34
C GLY A 121 7.49 1.37 26.14
N ASP A 122 8.50 2.20 25.90
CA ASP A 122 8.63 3.00 24.67
C ASP A 122 9.21 2.16 23.52
N ASP A 123 9.15 2.71 22.30
CA ASP A 123 9.57 1.96 21.10
C ASP A 123 11.09 1.99 20.84
N ARG A 124 11.90 2.45 21.80
CA ARG A 124 13.36 2.59 21.60
C ARG A 124 14.04 1.28 21.25
N LEU A 125 13.53 0.17 21.76
CA LEU A 125 14.02 -1.18 21.45
C LEU A 125 13.64 -1.65 20.04
N LEU A 126 12.66 -1.02 19.40
CA LEU A 126 12.20 -1.37 18.06
C LEU A 126 12.99 -0.63 16.97
N TYR A 127 13.57 0.52 17.31
CA TYR A 127 14.39 1.36 16.43
C TYR A 127 15.65 0.65 15.94
N ALA A 128 16.30 1.21 14.93
CA ALA A 128 17.56 0.68 14.43
C ALA A 128 18.64 0.65 15.53
N HIS A 129 19.66 -0.20 15.37
CA HIS A 129 20.70 -0.35 16.37
C HIS A 129 21.36 1.01 16.70
N GLY A 130 21.28 1.43 17.97
CA GLY A 130 21.84 2.68 18.46
C GLY A 130 20.96 3.92 18.24
N GLN A 131 19.78 3.77 17.62
CA GLN A 131 18.84 4.86 17.42
C GLN A 131 17.89 5.00 18.62
N LEU A 132 17.85 6.19 19.22
CA LEU A 132 16.99 6.50 20.38
C LEU A 132 15.79 7.39 20.03
N TRP A 133 15.84 8.04 18.87
CA TRP A 133 14.86 9.02 18.41
C TRP A 133 14.53 8.79 16.94
N LEU A 134 13.27 8.99 16.58
CA LEU A 134 12.83 9.03 15.19
C LEU A 134 12.94 10.46 14.68
N HIS A 135 13.53 10.60 13.50
CA HIS A 135 13.57 11.86 12.77
C HIS A 135 12.40 11.96 11.79
N GLN A 136 12.10 13.17 11.32
CA GLN A 136 10.99 13.45 10.43
C GLN A 136 10.99 12.62 9.13
N HIS A 137 12.15 12.24 8.59
CA HIS A 137 12.24 11.44 7.36
C HIS A 137 11.79 9.98 7.53
N HIS A 138 11.80 9.46 8.76
CA HIS A 138 11.27 8.12 9.05
C HIS A 138 9.74 8.10 9.05
N ILE A 139 9.11 9.26 9.15
CA ILE A 139 7.66 9.38 9.32
C ILE A 139 7.04 9.44 7.93
N MET A 140 6.16 8.48 7.65
CA MET A 140 5.44 8.40 6.38
C MET A 140 4.17 9.24 6.38
N GLY A 141 3.56 9.44 7.55
CA GLY A 141 2.37 10.28 7.69
C GLY A 141 1.70 10.18 9.06
N ARG A 142 0.69 11.03 9.27
CA ARG A 142 -0.16 11.05 10.46
C ARG A 142 -1.47 10.36 10.14
N ALA A 143 -1.98 9.54 11.06
CA ALA A 143 -3.29 8.95 10.92
C ALA A 143 -4.37 10.01 11.16
N VAL A 144 -5.15 10.33 10.13
CA VAL A 144 -6.25 11.32 10.20
C VAL A 144 -7.63 10.68 10.32
N GLY A 145 -7.74 9.41 9.95
CA GLY A 145 -8.99 8.66 10.04
C GLY A 145 -8.71 7.17 9.95
N PHE A 146 -9.70 6.38 10.36
CA PHE A 146 -9.64 4.94 10.26
C PHE A 146 -10.98 4.34 9.87
N LEU A 147 -10.93 3.18 9.24
CA LEU A 147 -12.09 2.39 8.89
C LEU A 147 -11.99 1.02 9.59
N PRO A 148 -12.84 0.76 10.58
CA PRO A 148 -12.70 -0.43 11.40
C PRO A 148 -13.09 -1.69 10.63
N TYR A 149 -12.44 -2.81 10.95
CA TYR A 149 -12.71 -4.15 10.43
C TYR A 149 -12.50 -4.42 8.92
N VAL A 150 -12.41 -3.40 8.07
CA VAL A 150 -12.32 -3.59 6.61
C VAL A 150 -11.02 -4.26 6.18
N GLY A 151 -9.93 -4.04 6.92
CA GLY A 151 -8.65 -4.70 6.70
C GLY A 151 -8.67 -6.21 7.00
N TRP A 152 -9.67 -6.74 7.69
CA TRP A 152 -9.81 -8.20 7.82
C TRP A 152 -10.04 -8.88 6.48
N VAL A 153 -10.70 -8.21 5.53
CA VAL A 153 -10.90 -8.75 4.17
C VAL A 153 -9.54 -8.98 3.51
N THR A 154 -8.65 -8.01 3.62
CA THR A 154 -7.29 -8.11 3.08
C THR A 154 -6.46 -9.17 3.81
N ILE A 155 -6.56 -9.22 5.14
CA ILE A 155 -5.80 -10.18 5.96
C ILE A 155 -6.23 -11.62 5.68
N VAL A 156 -7.54 -11.90 5.64
CA VAL A 156 -8.08 -13.25 5.41
C VAL A 156 -7.74 -13.76 4.01
N MET A 157 -7.77 -12.89 3.00
CA MET A 157 -7.40 -13.23 1.62
C MET A 157 -5.92 -13.66 1.53
N THR A 158 -5.07 -13.13 2.40
CA THR A 158 -3.64 -13.45 2.43
C THR A 158 -3.31 -14.65 3.32
N GLU A 159 -3.90 -14.74 4.51
CA GLU A 159 -3.53 -15.74 5.52
C GLU A 159 -4.14 -17.13 5.28
N LYS A 160 -5.20 -17.26 4.48
CA LYS A 160 -5.79 -18.57 4.15
C LYS A 160 -5.38 -19.07 2.75
N PRO A 161 -4.52 -20.11 2.64
CA PRO A 161 -4.02 -20.63 1.36
C PRO A 161 -5.05 -21.46 0.54
N PHE A 162 -6.30 -21.61 0.99
CA PHE A 162 -7.30 -22.42 0.27
C PHE A 162 -7.73 -21.87 -1.09
N ILE A 163 -7.34 -20.63 -1.45
CA ILE A 163 -7.58 -20.01 -2.77
C ILE A 163 -6.33 -20.13 -3.69
N LYS A 164 -5.18 -20.59 -3.18
CA LYS A 164 -3.93 -20.71 -3.96
C LYS A 164 -3.82 -21.98 -4.82
N VAL A 165 -4.69 -22.98 -4.65
CA VAL A 165 -4.52 -24.30 -5.29
C VAL A 165 -5.74 -24.68 -6.14
N THR A 166 -5.95 -24.01 -7.27
CA THR A 166 -6.59 -24.65 -8.45
C THR A 166 -6.32 -23.88 -9.77
N ASP A 167 -5.12 -23.35 -10.00
CA ASP A 167 -4.70 -22.97 -11.35
C ASP A 167 -3.68 -24.00 -11.86
N PRO A 168 -4.01 -24.85 -12.86
CA PRO A 168 -3.13 -25.92 -13.36
C PRO A 168 -2.08 -25.42 -14.36
N VAL A 169 -1.75 -24.13 -14.34
CA VAL A 169 -0.67 -23.56 -15.16
C VAL A 169 0.43 -23.12 -14.22
N GLY A 170 1.45 -23.97 -14.15
CA GLY A 170 2.62 -23.76 -13.32
C GLY A 170 3.33 -22.44 -13.61
N ASP A 171 3.99 -21.99 -12.54
CA ASP A 171 5.07 -21.01 -12.52
C ASP A 171 4.70 -19.53 -12.41
N PHE A 172 4.25 -19.14 -11.21
CA PHE A 172 4.47 -17.80 -10.65
C PHE A 172 4.73 -17.89 -9.14
N SER A 173 5.81 -18.56 -8.78
CA SER A 173 6.38 -18.59 -7.43
C SER A 173 7.04 -17.23 -7.11
N GLY A 174 6.25 -16.22 -6.76
CA GLY A 174 6.81 -14.95 -6.31
C GLY A 174 5.87 -13.76 -6.16
N VAL A 175 4.58 -13.90 -6.48
CA VAL A 175 3.62 -12.82 -6.23
C VAL A 175 2.83 -13.16 -4.98
N ASP A 176 3.39 -12.78 -3.83
CA ASP A 176 2.66 -12.77 -2.58
C ASP A 176 1.38 -11.95 -2.76
N ILE A 177 0.23 -12.62 -2.64
CA ILE A 177 -1.10 -12.04 -2.74
C ILE A 177 -1.41 -11.34 -1.42
N VAL A 178 -0.59 -10.35 -1.12
CA VAL A 178 -0.86 -9.40 -0.07
C VAL A 178 -1.10 -8.08 -0.79
N PRO A 179 -2.22 -7.38 -0.55
CA PRO A 179 -2.13 -5.94 -0.44
C PRO A 179 -1.45 -5.66 0.92
N TYR A 180 -0.20 -6.12 1.08
CA TYR A 180 0.67 -5.37 1.95
C TYR A 180 0.74 -4.07 1.18
N ILE A 181 0.46 -2.96 1.83
CA ILE A 181 1.12 -1.72 1.43
C ILE A 181 2.62 -1.95 1.74
N GLN A 182 3.23 -2.85 0.98
CA GLN A 182 4.63 -3.21 1.00
C GLN A 182 5.26 -2.09 0.19
N ILE A 183 5.98 -1.24 0.88
CA ILE A 183 6.94 -0.33 0.27
C ILE A 183 8.21 -1.13 -0.14
N GLY A 184 8.23 -2.46 0.05
CA GLY A 184 9.23 -3.37 -0.52
C GLY A 184 8.93 -3.72 -1.98
N ASP A 185 9.94 -3.68 -2.85
CA ASP A 185 9.86 -4.08 -4.26
C ASP A 185 9.55 -5.59 -4.40
N PRO A 186 8.39 -6.00 -4.93
CA PRO A 186 8.15 -7.40 -5.27
C PRO A 186 8.82 -7.80 -6.60
N LEU A 187 9.42 -6.85 -7.33
CA LEU A 187 9.91 -7.04 -8.71
C LEU A 187 11.40 -6.75 -8.91
N GLY A 188 12.15 -6.35 -7.87
CA GLY A 188 13.55 -5.94 -8.00
C GLY A 188 13.79 -4.76 -8.98
N LEU A 189 12.71 -4.13 -9.45
CA LEU A 189 12.74 -2.95 -10.30
C LEU A 189 12.80 -1.75 -9.36
N ASN A 190 13.89 -0.99 -9.40
CA ASN A 190 14.13 0.21 -8.59
C ASN A 190 13.10 1.33 -8.91
N MET A 191 11.84 1.11 -8.52
CA MET A 191 10.73 2.02 -8.70
C MET A 191 10.55 2.88 -7.45
N PRO A 192 10.14 4.15 -7.55
CA PRO A 192 9.87 4.97 -6.38
C PRO A 192 8.72 4.38 -5.53
N SER A 193 8.84 4.45 -4.20
CA SER A 193 7.94 3.85 -3.16
C SER A 193 6.45 3.98 -3.47
N GLY A 194 5.99 5.18 -3.82
CA GLY A 194 4.58 5.45 -4.14
C GLY A 194 4.05 4.80 -5.43
N VAL A 195 4.91 4.29 -6.31
CA VAL A 195 4.52 3.48 -7.50
C VAL A 195 4.35 2.01 -7.13
N ARG A 196 5.15 1.49 -6.18
CA ARG A 196 5.06 0.11 -5.69
C ARG A 196 3.74 -0.14 -4.99
N THR A 197 3.36 0.74 -4.06
CA THR A 197 2.10 0.63 -3.32
C THR A 197 0.87 0.74 -4.25
N ALA A 198 0.95 1.62 -5.26
CA ALA A 198 -0.08 1.74 -6.30
C ALA A 198 -0.28 0.41 -7.02
N CYS A 199 0.82 -0.18 -7.48
CA CYS A 199 0.82 -1.37 -8.30
C CYS A 199 0.27 -2.58 -7.53
N VAL A 200 0.67 -2.73 -6.26
CA VAL A 200 0.20 -3.82 -5.38
C VAL A 200 -1.28 -3.66 -5.02
N PHE A 201 -1.73 -2.45 -4.68
CA PHE A 201 -3.15 -2.18 -4.42
C PHE A 201 -3.99 -2.45 -5.69
N GLN A 202 -3.52 -2.00 -6.85
CA GLN A 202 -4.24 -2.18 -8.11
C GLN A 202 -4.25 -3.63 -8.59
N LEU A 203 -3.14 -4.37 -8.46
CA LEU A 203 -3.13 -5.81 -8.74
C LEU A 203 -4.09 -6.55 -7.81
N SER A 204 -4.19 -6.15 -6.54
CA SER A 204 -5.11 -6.75 -5.58
C SER A 204 -6.58 -6.45 -5.93
N VAL A 205 -6.89 -5.21 -6.32
CA VAL A 205 -8.24 -4.80 -6.78
C VAL A 205 -8.61 -5.47 -8.10
N VAL A 206 -7.69 -5.54 -9.07
CA VAL A 206 -7.91 -6.24 -10.35
C VAL A 206 -8.08 -7.74 -10.13
N LYS A 207 -7.32 -8.35 -9.22
CA LYS A 207 -7.46 -9.78 -8.87
C LYS A 207 -8.75 -10.07 -8.13
N ALA A 208 -9.20 -9.17 -7.24
CA ALA A 208 -10.51 -9.24 -6.59
C ALA A 208 -11.67 -9.07 -7.59
N GLY A 209 -11.54 -8.13 -8.54
CA GLY A 209 -12.51 -7.94 -9.62
C GLY A 209 -12.57 -9.11 -10.60
N ALA A 210 -11.42 -9.73 -10.92
CA ALA A 210 -11.35 -10.90 -11.78
C ALA A 210 -11.95 -12.16 -11.12
N HIS A 211 -11.89 -12.27 -9.79
CA HIS A 211 -12.58 -13.34 -9.04
C HIS A 211 -14.11 -13.17 -9.01
N PHE A 212 -14.61 -11.93 -9.12
CA PHE A 212 -16.04 -11.63 -9.13
C PHE A 212 -16.68 -11.76 -10.54
N LEU A 213 -15.86 -11.87 -11.59
CA LEU A 213 -16.28 -12.00 -12.99
C LEU A 213 -16.08 -13.40 -13.59
N ARG A 214 -15.74 -14.41 -12.76
CA ARG A 214 -15.84 -15.82 -13.18
C ARG A 214 -17.23 -16.36 -12.79
N PRO A 215 -18.01 -16.91 -13.74
CA PRO A 215 -19.31 -17.51 -13.44
C PRO A 215 -19.19 -18.76 -12.55
#